data_AF-A0A174A4V7-F1
#
_entry.id   AF-A0A174A4V7-F1
#
_cell.length_a   1.000
_cell.length_b   1.000
_cell.length_c   1.000
_cell.angle_alpha   90.00
_cell.angle_beta   90.00
_cell.angle_gamma   90.00
#
_symmetry.space_group_name_H-M   'P 1'
#
loop_
_entity.id
_entity.type
_entity.pdbx_description
1 polymer ?
#
loop_
_entity_poly.entity_id
_entity_poly.type
_entity_poly.pdbx_seq_one_letter_code
_entity_poly.pdbx_strand_id
1 'polypeptide(L)'
;MDKAWLEQKIKECESARPEIEKILRNKLHLDDKEFEKIMDCLESPCYTTAIQELNMVLIMKYVDDSTKTYEEYKELSELTGIEELFYKYTKKNWIDAYLDGEPMEFDGDIIITDPCYIMKEDDDWATCAYGEDMEALGITHYMTRDTLYGDWSCTTFDTDTKEAIGEFCADAGLVSVFLLDEVLKYNPEFDYHLKNKWMVTWIKDFKGTVKFVVKHIEGYYEEDTDYWKKGDYWEDYVLEVVGHGINKVTGKPINFVGKQTGL
;
A
#
# COMPACT_ATOMS: atom_id res chain seq x y z
N MET A 1 8.74 7.80 -1.82
CA MET A 1 10.18 7.49 -1.75
C MET A 1 10.79 7.25 -3.12
N ASP A 2 12.12 7.32 -3.22
CA ASP A 2 12.86 7.14 -4.47
C ASP A 2 13.59 5.78 -4.57
N LYS A 3 14.27 5.55 -5.71
CA LYS A 3 15.02 4.32 -5.97
C LYS A 3 16.20 4.12 -5.01
N ALA A 4 16.85 5.19 -4.56
CA ALA A 4 17.97 5.09 -3.64
C ALA A 4 17.51 4.62 -2.26
N TRP A 5 16.37 5.13 -1.80
CA TRP A 5 15.69 4.65 -0.59
C TRP A 5 15.32 3.16 -0.72
N LEU A 6 14.77 2.74 -1.86
CA LEU A 6 14.42 1.34 -2.10
C LEU A 6 15.65 0.43 -2.02
N GLU A 7 16.74 0.77 -2.71
CA GLU A 7 17.99 -0.01 -2.67
C GLU A 7 18.56 -0.12 -1.25
N GLN A 8 18.48 0.96 -0.46
CA GLN A 8 18.91 0.92 0.93
C GLN A 8 18.02 -0.01 1.75
N LYS A 9 16.70 0.08 1.58
CA LYS A 9 15.76 -0.74 2.36
C LYS A 9 15.83 -2.22 2.02
N ILE A 10 16.05 -2.57 0.75
CA ILE A 10 16.32 -3.96 0.35
C ILE A 10 17.55 -4.49 1.09
N LYS A 11 18.64 -3.71 1.16
CA LYS A 11 19.85 -4.12 1.91
C LYS A 11 19.58 -4.28 3.41
N GLU A 12 18.74 -3.42 4.01
CA GLU A 12 18.32 -3.54 5.41
C GLU A 12 17.50 -4.82 5.66
N CYS A 13 16.61 -5.19 4.75
CA CYS A 13 15.88 -6.46 4.79
C CYS A 13 16.82 -7.65 4.67
N GLU A 14 17.71 -7.63 3.67
CA GLU A 14 18.66 -8.70 3.40
C GLU A 14 19.69 -8.90 4.53
N SER A 15 19.94 -7.86 5.33
CA SER A 15 20.81 -7.93 6.50
C SER A 15 20.32 -8.93 7.57
N ALA A 16 19.05 -9.34 7.53
CA ALA A 16 18.51 -10.34 8.45
C ALA A 16 18.97 -11.77 8.12
N ARG A 17 19.38 -12.03 6.87
CA ARG A 17 19.72 -13.37 6.37
C ARG A 17 20.76 -14.11 7.23
N PRO A 18 21.91 -13.50 7.60
CA PRO A 18 22.92 -14.24 8.35
C PRO A 18 22.46 -14.70 9.73
N GLU A 19 21.61 -13.91 10.41
CA GLU A 19 21.07 -14.31 11.72
C GLU A 19 19.99 -15.38 11.56
N ILE A 20 19.18 -15.32 10.51
CA ILE A 20 18.24 -16.41 10.13
C ILE A 20 19.02 -17.72 9.97
N GLU A 21 20.05 -17.73 9.14
CA GLU A 21 20.83 -18.94 8.87
C GLU A 21 21.46 -19.52 10.14
N LYS A 22 21.98 -18.63 11.00
CA LYS A 22 22.55 -18.99 12.30
C LYS A 22 21.53 -19.61 13.24
N ILE A 23 20.31 -19.07 13.32
CA ILE A 23 19.26 -19.64 14.19
C ILE A 23 18.83 -21.01 13.66
N LEU A 24 18.54 -21.12 12.36
CA LEU A 24 18.10 -22.37 11.74
C LEU A 24 19.11 -23.51 11.96
N ARG A 25 20.41 -23.23 11.80
CA ARG A 25 21.47 -24.25 11.93
C ARG A 25 21.92 -24.49 13.37
N ASN A 26 22.11 -23.43 14.17
CA ASN A 26 22.77 -23.54 15.47
C ASN A 26 21.81 -23.65 16.65
N LYS A 27 20.61 -23.09 16.54
CA LYS A 27 19.60 -23.14 17.62
C LYS A 27 18.54 -24.20 17.34
N LEU A 28 18.07 -24.28 16.10
CA LEU A 28 17.02 -25.22 15.68
C LEU A 28 17.58 -26.52 15.09
N HIS A 29 18.90 -26.60 14.91
CA HIS A 29 19.62 -27.80 14.50
C HIS A 29 19.04 -28.47 13.24
N LEU A 30 18.57 -27.67 12.28
CA LEU A 30 18.05 -28.18 11.02
C LEU A 30 19.15 -28.85 10.20
N ASP A 31 18.81 -29.97 9.56
CA ASP A 31 19.70 -30.60 8.59
C ASP A 31 19.77 -29.79 7.28
N ASP A 32 20.69 -30.15 6.39
CA ASP A 32 20.89 -29.39 5.15
C ASP A 32 19.64 -29.41 4.25
N LYS A 33 18.88 -30.50 4.22
CA LYS A 33 17.68 -30.60 3.38
C LYS A 33 16.55 -29.73 3.94
N GLU A 34 16.35 -29.76 5.26
CA GLU A 34 15.40 -28.92 5.98
C GLU A 34 15.74 -27.43 5.80
N PHE A 35 17.02 -27.09 5.97
CA PHE A 35 17.52 -25.72 5.81
C PHE A 35 17.28 -25.18 4.40
N GLU A 36 17.74 -25.91 3.36
CA GLU A 36 17.61 -25.42 1.97
C GLU A 36 16.15 -25.22 1.60
N LYS A 37 15.26 -26.13 2.03
CA LYS A 37 13.82 -26.01 1.77
C LYS A 37 13.22 -24.72 2.36
N ILE A 38 13.59 -24.37 3.60
CA ILE A 38 13.11 -23.14 4.24
C ILE A 38 13.71 -21.90 3.58
N MET A 39 15.00 -21.93 3.22
CA MET A 39 15.65 -20.81 2.53
C MET A 39 15.05 -20.57 1.14
N ASP A 40 14.74 -21.63 0.38
CA ASP A 40 14.02 -21.53 -0.90
C ASP A 40 12.64 -20.89 -0.71
N CYS A 41 11.92 -21.27 0.35
CA CYS A 41 10.64 -20.63 0.68
C CYS A 41 10.79 -19.16 1.08
N LEU A 42 11.90 -18.75 1.70
CA LEU A 42 12.18 -17.35 2.05
C LEU A 42 12.48 -16.46 0.85
N GLU A 43 13.00 -17.04 -0.24
CA GLU A 43 13.17 -16.33 -1.51
C GLU A 43 11.85 -16.18 -2.28
N SER A 44 10.82 -16.95 -1.90
CA SER A 44 9.48 -16.78 -2.47
C SER A 44 8.89 -15.43 -2.04
N PRO A 45 8.08 -14.77 -2.90
CA PRO A 45 7.33 -13.57 -2.53
C PRO A 45 6.41 -13.75 -1.32
N CYS A 46 6.04 -15.00 -0.99
CA CYS A 46 5.06 -15.33 0.02
C CYS A 46 5.70 -15.83 1.33
N TYR A 47 5.93 -14.91 2.30
CA TYR A 47 6.58 -15.22 3.57
C TYR A 47 5.84 -16.25 4.43
N THR A 48 4.51 -16.32 4.32
CA THR A 48 3.69 -17.30 5.05
C THR A 48 4.06 -18.73 4.67
N THR A 49 4.58 -18.93 3.46
CA THR A 49 5.10 -20.23 3.00
C THR A 49 6.32 -20.66 3.81
N ALA A 50 7.26 -19.73 4.08
CA ALA A 50 8.47 -20.02 4.84
C ALA A 50 8.17 -20.32 6.31
N ILE A 51 7.26 -19.57 6.93
CA ILE A 51 6.82 -19.83 8.32
C ILE A 51 6.10 -21.17 8.42
N GLN A 52 5.16 -21.45 7.51
CA GLN A 52 4.45 -22.73 7.50
C GLN A 52 5.41 -23.90 7.32
N GLU A 53 6.39 -23.78 6.43
CA GLU A 53 7.39 -24.82 6.23
C GLU A 53 8.27 -25.02 7.46
N LEU A 54 8.75 -23.94 8.08
CA LEU A 54 9.48 -24.01 9.35
C LEU A 54 8.65 -24.71 10.43
N ASN A 55 7.37 -24.35 10.57
CA ASN A 55 6.47 -24.96 11.54
C ASN A 55 6.30 -26.46 11.27
N MET A 56 6.11 -26.86 10.01
CA MET A 56 5.98 -28.26 9.63
C MET A 56 7.24 -29.08 9.94
N VAL A 57 8.43 -28.54 9.62
CA VAL A 57 9.71 -29.19 9.93
C VAL A 57 9.87 -29.36 11.44
N LEU A 58 9.61 -28.30 12.21
CA LEU A 58 9.75 -28.35 13.67
C LEU A 58 8.73 -29.29 14.31
N ILE A 59 7.49 -29.33 13.83
CA ILE A 59 6.48 -30.30 14.27
C ILE A 59 6.97 -31.72 14.01
N MET A 60 7.39 -32.04 12.79
CA MET A 60 7.87 -33.39 12.45
C MET A 60 9.09 -33.81 13.27
N LYS A 61 9.94 -32.85 13.65
CA LYS A 61 11.20 -33.10 14.35
C LYS A 61 11.05 -33.22 15.86
N TYR A 62 10.16 -32.44 16.45
CA TYR A 62 10.06 -32.29 17.90
C TYR A 62 8.73 -32.74 18.48
N VAL A 63 7.62 -32.68 17.74
CA VAL A 63 6.27 -32.96 18.26
C VAL A 63 5.91 -34.44 18.10
N ASP A 64 5.69 -35.13 19.23
CA ASP A 64 4.85 -36.35 19.25
C ASP A 64 3.37 -35.97 19.42
N ASP A 65 2.43 -36.93 19.37
CA ASP A 65 0.97 -36.72 19.45
C ASP A 65 0.43 -35.96 20.70
N SER A 66 1.30 -35.36 21.54
CA SER A 66 0.93 -34.61 22.75
C SER A 66 0.93 -33.07 22.59
N THR A 67 -0.07 -32.41 23.19
CA THR A 67 -0.25 -30.94 23.21
C THR A 67 0.87 -30.17 23.90
N LYS A 68 1.68 -30.84 24.72
CA LYS A 68 2.79 -30.23 25.47
C LYS A 68 3.89 -29.70 24.54
N THR A 69 4.11 -30.36 23.40
CA THR A 69 5.22 -30.03 22.51
C THR A 69 4.94 -28.84 21.59
N TYR A 70 3.66 -28.50 21.37
CA TYR A 70 3.28 -27.28 20.66
C TYR A 70 3.58 -26.01 21.46
N GLU A 71 3.37 -26.04 22.78
CA GLU A 71 3.73 -24.91 23.65
C GLU A 71 5.26 -24.74 23.73
N GLU A 72 6.01 -25.85 23.85
CA GLU A 72 7.48 -25.82 23.81
C GLU A 72 8.03 -25.27 22.48
N TYR A 73 7.38 -25.58 21.36
CA TYR A 73 7.68 -24.97 20.05
C TYR A 73 7.43 -23.46 20.05
N LYS A 74 6.25 -23.03 20.53
CA LYS A 74 5.86 -21.61 20.53
C LYS A 74 6.84 -20.78 21.36
N GLU A 75 7.22 -21.28 22.54
CA GLU A 75 8.25 -20.67 23.37
C GLU A 75 9.61 -20.61 22.68
N LEU A 76 10.01 -21.64 21.93
CA LEU A 76 11.27 -21.66 21.18
C LEU A 76 11.25 -20.66 20.01
N SER A 77 10.15 -20.55 19.27
CA SER A 77 9.99 -19.56 18.18
C SER A 77 10.10 -18.14 18.73
N GLU A 78 9.32 -17.83 19.77
CA GLU A 78 9.33 -16.53 20.45
C GLU A 78 10.72 -16.19 21.03
N LEU A 79 11.40 -17.16 21.64
CA LEU A 79 12.74 -16.96 22.22
C LEU A 79 13.83 -16.76 21.17
N THR A 80 13.63 -17.26 19.94
CA THR A 80 14.60 -17.07 18.85
C THR A 80 14.38 -15.79 18.06
N GLY A 81 13.16 -15.22 18.06
CA GLY A 81 12.81 -14.07 17.23
C GLY A 81 12.84 -14.38 15.72
N ILE A 82 12.77 -15.66 15.35
CA ILE A 82 12.92 -16.11 13.96
C ILE A 82 11.81 -15.56 13.05
N GLU A 83 10.58 -15.47 13.56
CA GLU A 83 9.42 -14.96 12.82
C GLU A 83 9.59 -13.47 12.44
N GLU A 84 10.07 -12.64 13.36
CA GLU A 84 10.37 -11.23 13.10
C GLU A 84 11.45 -11.07 12.03
N LEU A 85 12.47 -11.92 12.07
CA LEU A 85 13.53 -11.93 11.07
C LEU A 85 13.02 -12.37 9.70
N PHE A 86 12.14 -13.37 9.64
CA PHE A 86 11.50 -13.81 8.39
C PHE A 86 10.65 -12.70 7.80
N TYR A 87 9.83 -12.05 8.62
CA TYR A 87 9.04 -10.90 8.21
C TYR A 87 9.93 -9.77 7.69
N LYS A 88 10.98 -9.41 8.43
CA LYS A 88 11.95 -8.40 8.01
C LYS A 88 12.62 -8.75 6.68
N TYR A 89 13.04 -10.00 6.49
CA TYR A 89 13.72 -10.44 5.28
C TYR A 89 12.82 -10.37 4.05
N THR A 90 11.61 -10.89 4.18
CA THR A 90 10.66 -11.02 3.07
C THR A 90 10.00 -9.70 2.67
N LYS A 91 10.07 -8.65 3.51
CA LYS A 91 9.71 -7.27 3.13
C LYS A 91 10.38 -6.81 1.83
N LYS A 92 11.59 -7.28 1.53
CA LYS A 92 12.31 -6.96 0.27
C LYS A 92 11.48 -7.24 -0.99
N ASN A 93 10.51 -8.14 -0.93
CA ASN A 93 9.72 -8.60 -2.07
C ASN A 93 8.53 -7.67 -2.43
N TRP A 94 8.18 -6.73 -1.56
CA TRP A 94 7.00 -5.85 -1.76
C TRP A 94 7.24 -4.40 -1.28
N ILE A 95 8.46 -4.07 -0.86
CA ILE A 95 8.83 -2.73 -0.38
C ILE A 95 8.90 -1.68 -1.49
N ASP A 96 8.94 -2.12 -2.76
CA ASP A 96 8.80 -1.27 -3.93
C ASP A 96 7.39 -0.66 -4.05
N ALA A 97 6.38 -1.25 -3.41
CA ALA A 97 5.06 -0.65 -3.25
C ALA A 97 5.09 0.72 -2.53
N TYR A 98 6.19 1.08 -1.86
CA TYR A 98 6.37 2.40 -1.23
C TYR A 98 7.11 3.43 -2.11
N LEU A 99 7.48 3.06 -3.34
CA LEU A 99 8.01 4.01 -4.30
C LEU A 99 6.96 5.04 -4.69
N ASP A 100 7.40 6.29 -4.85
CA ASP A 100 6.54 7.31 -5.45
C ASP A 100 6.21 6.93 -6.90
N GLY A 101 5.01 7.29 -7.35
CA GLY A 101 4.63 7.18 -8.75
C GLY A 101 5.43 8.15 -9.63
N GLU A 102 5.45 7.90 -10.93
CA GLU A 102 5.93 8.90 -11.88
C GLU A 102 4.87 10.01 -12.03
N PRO A 103 5.28 11.27 -12.19
CA PRO A 103 4.33 12.36 -12.41
C PRO A 103 3.64 12.21 -13.78
N MET A 104 2.35 12.51 -13.83
CA MET A 104 1.56 12.56 -15.06
C MET A 104 1.01 13.98 -15.25
N GLU A 105 1.12 14.50 -16.47
CA GLU A 105 0.57 15.80 -16.85
C GLU A 105 -0.93 15.68 -17.12
N PHE A 106 -1.72 16.66 -16.69
CA PHE A 106 -3.14 16.79 -16.98
C PHE A 106 -3.42 18.20 -17.53
N ASP A 107 -4.33 18.32 -18.49
CA ASP A 107 -4.79 19.59 -19.06
C ASP A 107 -6.31 19.56 -19.27
N GLY A 108 -7.06 19.86 -18.21
CA GLY A 108 -8.52 19.78 -18.19
C GLY A 108 -9.08 19.75 -16.78
N ASP A 109 -10.38 19.50 -16.68
CA ASP A 109 -11.00 19.17 -15.40
C ASP A 109 -10.53 17.79 -14.98
N ILE A 110 -10.02 17.67 -13.75
CA ILE A 110 -9.65 16.37 -13.19
C ILE A 110 -10.58 15.99 -12.05
N ILE A 111 -10.78 14.69 -11.89
CA ILE A 111 -11.43 14.11 -10.72
C ILE A 111 -10.49 13.14 -10.02
N ILE A 112 -10.60 13.08 -8.69
CA ILE A 112 -9.89 12.13 -7.82
C ILE A 112 -10.94 11.32 -7.09
N THR A 113 -10.90 10.00 -7.24
CA THR A 113 -11.89 9.07 -6.67
C THR A 113 -11.43 7.62 -6.78
N ASP A 114 -12.17 6.70 -6.16
CA ASP A 114 -12.05 5.27 -6.43
C ASP A 114 -12.54 4.94 -7.86
N PRO A 115 -11.78 4.17 -8.66
CA PRO A 115 -12.19 3.79 -10.00
C PRO A 115 -13.54 3.04 -10.04
N CYS A 116 -13.97 2.36 -8.97
CA CYS A 116 -15.26 1.66 -8.94
C CYS A 116 -16.46 2.60 -9.13
N TYR A 117 -16.32 3.89 -8.78
CA TYR A 117 -17.39 4.88 -8.95
C TYR A 117 -17.57 5.35 -10.39
N ILE A 118 -16.63 5.02 -11.28
CA ILE A 118 -16.70 5.38 -12.70
C ILE A 118 -17.55 4.39 -13.48
N MET A 119 -17.69 3.16 -12.97
CA MET A 119 -18.31 2.02 -13.67
C MET A 119 -19.73 2.37 -14.15
N LYS A 120 -19.99 2.04 -15.41
CA LYS A 120 -21.29 2.26 -16.04
C LYS A 120 -22.16 1.02 -15.97
N GLU A 121 -21.59 -0.14 -16.30
CA GLU A 121 -22.23 -1.45 -16.27
C GLU A 121 -21.59 -2.35 -15.20
N ASP A 122 -22.33 -3.33 -14.68
CA ASP A 122 -21.87 -4.20 -13.60
C ASP A 122 -20.59 -4.98 -13.96
N ASP A 123 -20.45 -5.40 -15.22
CA ASP A 123 -19.31 -6.18 -15.71
C ASP A 123 -18.07 -5.33 -16.02
N ASP A 124 -18.19 -4.00 -16.02
CA ASP A 124 -17.08 -3.10 -16.37
C ASP A 124 -15.95 -3.20 -15.36
N TRP A 125 -16.27 -3.46 -14.09
CA TRP A 125 -15.28 -3.61 -13.02
C TRP A 125 -14.32 -4.78 -13.29
N ALA A 126 -14.86 -5.92 -13.75
CA ALA A 126 -14.02 -7.05 -14.15
C ALA A 126 -13.30 -6.78 -15.48
N THR A 127 -13.93 -6.03 -16.38
CA THR A 127 -13.38 -5.69 -17.70
C THR A 127 -12.14 -4.82 -17.59
N CYS A 128 -12.13 -3.84 -16.68
CA CYS A 128 -10.97 -2.97 -16.43
C CYS A 128 -9.97 -3.53 -15.41
N ALA A 129 -9.93 -4.86 -15.26
CA ALA A 129 -9.05 -5.52 -14.29
C ALA A 129 -9.15 -4.92 -12.88
N TYR A 130 -10.37 -4.67 -12.41
CA TYR A 130 -10.64 -4.09 -11.10
C TYR A 130 -9.98 -2.72 -10.91
N GLY A 131 -10.05 -1.86 -11.93
CA GLY A 131 -9.55 -0.48 -11.90
C GLY A 131 -8.10 -0.31 -12.37
N GLU A 132 -7.37 -1.40 -12.59
CA GLU A 132 -5.97 -1.38 -13.05
C GLU A 132 -5.84 -1.09 -14.56
N ASP A 133 -6.85 -1.41 -15.37
CA ASP A 133 -6.84 -1.25 -16.83
C ASP A 133 -8.07 -0.48 -17.34
N MET A 134 -8.12 0.82 -17.04
CA MET A 134 -9.21 1.70 -17.49
C MET A 134 -9.19 1.94 -19.02
N GLU A 135 -8.09 1.60 -19.71
CA GLU A 135 -8.01 1.69 -21.17
C GLU A 135 -8.99 0.72 -21.84
N ALA A 136 -9.28 -0.43 -21.21
CA ALA A 136 -10.29 -1.38 -21.67
C ALA A 136 -11.69 -0.76 -21.78
N LEU A 137 -11.96 0.31 -21.03
CA LEU A 137 -13.21 1.08 -21.05
C LEU A 137 -13.13 2.33 -21.95
N GLY A 138 -11.99 2.56 -22.59
CA GLY A 138 -11.74 3.71 -23.46
C GLY A 138 -11.32 4.99 -22.75
N ILE A 139 -10.91 4.89 -21.48
CA ILE A 139 -10.30 5.97 -20.69
C ILE A 139 -8.79 5.77 -20.74
N THR A 140 -8.09 6.67 -21.41
CA THR A 140 -6.66 6.54 -21.74
C THR A 140 -5.76 7.50 -20.98
N HIS A 141 -6.32 8.55 -20.40
CA HIS A 141 -5.58 9.57 -19.65
C HIS A 141 -5.97 9.53 -18.17
N TYR A 142 -5.39 8.56 -17.46
CA TYR A 142 -5.64 8.31 -16.06
C TYR A 142 -4.39 7.78 -15.35
N MET A 143 -4.43 7.80 -14.02
CA MET A 143 -3.48 7.09 -13.18
C MET A 143 -4.21 6.44 -12.02
N THR A 144 -3.89 5.18 -11.71
CA THR A 144 -4.49 4.40 -10.61
C THR A 144 -3.39 3.88 -9.70
N ARG A 145 -3.66 3.77 -8.39
CA ARG A 145 -2.79 3.11 -7.43
C ARG A 145 -3.58 2.52 -6.25
N ASP A 146 -3.11 1.41 -5.70
CA ASP A 146 -3.50 0.92 -4.37
C ASP A 146 -3.17 1.92 -3.27
N THR A 147 -4.05 2.03 -2.27
CA THR A 147 -3.91 2.99 -1.17
C THR A 147 -2.81 2.62 -0.17
N LEU A 148 -2.26 1.39 -0.25
CA LEU A 148 -1.35 0.70 0.69
C LEU A 148 -2.04 -0.02 1.84
N TYR A 149 -3.30 0.29 2.09
CA TYR A 149 -3.92 -0.11 3.35
C TYR A 149 -5.44 -0.37 3.28
N GLY A 150 -6.08 -0.10 2.12
CA GLY A 150 -7.46 -0.50 1.84
C GLY A 150 -8.47 0.66 1.76
N ASP A 151 -9.74 0.32 2.03
CA ASP A 151 -10.91 1.20 2.00
C ASP A 151 -10.80 2.33 3.02
N TRP A 152 -10.90 3.59 2.54
CA TRP A 152 -11.03 4.77 3.39
C TRP A 152 -11.63 6.01 2.72
N SER A 153 -12.04 6.93 3.61
CA SER A 153 -12.39 8.31 3.25
C SER A 153 -11.17 9.24 3.27
N CYS A 154 -11.07 10.08 2.23
CA CYS A 154 -9.96 10.99 2.01
C CYS A 154 -10.44 12.44 1.86
N THR A 155 -9.56 13.38 2.20
CA THR A 155 -9.77 14.81 1.96
C THR A 155 -8.64 15.35 1.10
N THR A 156 -9.01 16.19 0.14
CA THR A 156 -8.08 16.97 -0.67
C THR A 156 -7.96 18.37 -0.10
N PHE A 157 -6.73 18.79 0.20
CA PHE A 157 -6.41 20.10 0.73
C PHE A 157 -5.66 20.92 -0.31
N ASP A 158 -5.94 22.22 -0.37
CA ASP A 158 -5.05 23.19 -0.99
C ASP A 158 -3.78 23.30 -0.12
N THR A 159 -2.60 23.09 -0.70
CA THR A 159 -1.36 23.07 0.08
C THR A 159 -0.88 24.48 0.45
N ASP A 160 -1.33 25.51 -0.24
CA ASP A 160 -0.96 26.89 0.03
C ASP A 160 -1.83 27.48 1.16
N THR A 161 -3.14 27.23 1.14
CA THR A 161 -4.09 27.76 2.15
C THR A 161 -4.35 26.80 3.31
N LYS A 162 -4.09 25.50 3.13
CA LYS A 162 -4.45 24.40 4.03
C LYS A 162 -5.95 24.14 4.16
N GLU A 163 -6.76 24.78 3.32
CA GLU A 163 -8.21 24.58 3.32
C GLU A 163 -8.58 23.29 2.58
N ALA A 164 -9.62 22.60 3.07
CA ALA A 164 -10.19 21.47 2.35
C ALA A 164 -10.89 21.98 1.07
N ILE A 165 -10.55 21.37 -0.06
CA ILE A 165 -11.09 21.72 -1.39
C ILE A 165 -11.91 20.60 -2.02
N GLY A 166 -11.90 19.41 -1.43
CA GLY A 166 -12.73 18.28 -1.84
C GLY A 166 -12.54 17.08 -0.93
N GLU A 167 -13.39 16.08 -1.11
CA GLU A 167 -13.32 14.78 -0.46
C GLU A 167 -13.44 13.69 -1.51
N PHE A 168 -12.89 12.51 -1.24
CA PHE A 168 -13.04 11.35 -2.11
C PHE A 168 -12.94 10.05 -1.33
N CYS A 169 -13.51 8.99 -1.90
CA CYS A 169 -13.48 7.64 -1.33
C CYS A 169 -12.51 6.74 -2.09
N ALA A 170 -12.09 5.65 -1.44
CA ALA A 170 -11.18 4.63 -1.96
C ALA A 170 -11.69 3.20 -1.60
N ASP A 171 -13.01 2.96 -1.75
CA ASP A 171 -13.73 1.77 -1.29
C ASP A 171 -13.18 0.42 -1.81
N ALA A 172 -12.56 0.39 -2.98
CA ALA A 172 -11.90 -0.77 -3.56
C ALA A 172 -10.43 -0.93 -3.09
N GLY A 173 -9.96 -0.05 -2.19
CA GLY A 173 -8.55 0.08 -1.84
C GLY A 173 -7.73 0.79 -2.91
N LEU A 174 -8.38 1.48 -3.87
CA LEU A 174 -7.72 2.15 -4.99
C LEU A 174 -8.03 3.64 -5.00
N VAL A 175 -7.09 4.43 -5.51
CA VAL A 175 -7.29 5.83 -5.85
C VAL A 175 -6.88 6.07 -7.28
N SER A 176 -7.72 6.81 -8.01
CA SER A 176 -7.48 7.18 -9.40
C SER A 176 -7.63 8.68 -9.64
N VAL A 177 -6.87 9.18 -10.60
CA VAL A 177 -7.00 10.55 -11.13
C VAL A 177 -7.35 10.45 -12.61
N PHE A 178 -8.45 11.07 -13.00
CA PHE A 178 -8.97 11.02 -14.37
C PHE A 178 -9.15 12.41 -14.95
N LEU A 179 -9.04 12.53 -16.27
CA LEU A 179 -9.71 13.62 -16.97
C LEU A 179 -11.23 13.38 -16.96
N LEU A 180 -11.99 14.40 -16.53
CA LEU A 180 -13.44 14.30 -16.42
C LEU A 180 -14.11 14.14 -17.79
N ASP A 181 -13.55 14.69 -18.86
CA ASP A 181 -14.11 14.58 -20.20
C ASP A 181 -14.05 13.14 -20.76
N GLU A 182 -12.97 12.41 -20.48
CA GLU A 182 -12.86 10.99 -20.82
C GLU A 182 -13.86 10.13 -20.04
N VAL A 183 -14.01 10.40 -18.73
CA VAL A 183 -15.03 9.75 -17.89
C VAL A 183 -16.42 9.99 -18.45
N LEU A 184 -16.76 11.23 -18.82
CA LEU A 184 -18.07 11.57 -19.38
C LEU A 184 -18.28 11.03 -20.80
N LYS A 185 -17.21 10.82 -21.56
CA LYS A 185 -17.28 10.19 -22.89
C LYS A 185 -17.63 8.70 -22.77
N TYR A 186 -17.05 8.02 -21.78
CA TYR A 186 -17.34 6.63 -21.47
C TYR A 186 -18.72 6.46 -20.79
N ASN A 187 -18.99 7.26 -19.75
CA ASN A 187 -20.22 7.28 -18.97
C ASN A 187 -20.86 8.68 -18.97
N PRO A 188 -21.69 9.03 -19.98
CA PRO A 188 -22.33 10.35 -20.06
C PRO A 188 -23.31 10.68 -18.94
N GLU A 189 -23.74 9.67 -18.16
CA GLU A 189 -24.67 9.85 -17.03
C GLU A 189 -23.92 10.09 -15.71
N PHE A 190 -22.59 9.99 -15.70
CA PHE A 190 -21.78 10.21 -14.51
C PHE A 190 -21.94 11.64 -13.97
N ASP A 191 -22.44 11.77 -12.74
CA ASP A 191 -22.70 13.05 -12.10
C ASP A 191 -22.24 13.13 -10.64
N TYR A 192 -21.41 12.18 -10.19
CA TYR A 192 -20.96 12.12 -8.79
C TYR A 192 -20.12 13.33 -8.41
N HIS A 193 -19.33 13.87 -9.33
CA HIS A 193 -18.61 15.14 -9.16
C HIS A 193 -19.54 16.35 -8.87
N LEU A 194 -20.85 16.24 -9.17
CA LEU A 194 -21.87 17.24 -8.89
C LEU A 194 -22.69 16.92 -7.64
N LYS A 195 -23.12 15.65 -7.49
CA LYS A 195 -24.10 15.21 -6.48
C LYS A 195 -23.46 14.62 -5.22
N ASN A 196 -22.27 14.03 -5.34
CA ASN A 196 -21.62 13.20 -4.33
C ASN A 196 -20.23 13.75 -4.00
N LYS A 197 -20.17 14.99 -3.50
CA LYS A 197 -18.92 15.70 -3.21
C LYS A 197 -18.00 15.02 -2.19
N TRP A 198 -18.50 14.03 -1.44
CA TRP A 198 -17.75 13.22 -0.51
C TRP A 198 -17.06 12.01 -1.18
N MET A 199 -17.55 11.57 -2.35
CA MET A 199 -16.98 10.45 -3.12
C MET A 199 -15.94 10.90 -4.16
N VAL A 200 -16.07 12.13 -4.67
CA VAL A 200 -15.27 12.63 -5.79
C VAL A 200 -14.78 14.04 -5.50
N THR A 201 -13.45 14.22 -5.51
CA THR A 201 -12.85 15.55 -5.56
C THR A 201 -12.82 16.00 -7.01
N TRP A 202 -13.36 17.19 -7.29
CA TRP A 202 -13.34 17.78 -8.63
C TRP A 202 -12.49 19.05 -8.65
N ILE A 203 -11.41 19.04 -9.44
CA ILE A 203 -10.51 20.18 -9.62
C ILE A 203 -10.69 20.71 -11.04
N LYS A 204 -11.21 21.92 -11.14
CA LYS A 204 -11.58 22.56 -12.41
C LYS A 204 -10.41 23.23 -13.08
N ASP A 205 -10.42 23.19 -14.42
CA ASP A 205 -9.53 23.96 -15.27
C ASP A 205 -8.04 23.71 -14.94
N PHE A 206 -7.69 22.50 -14.52
CA PHE A 206 -6.35 22.17 -14.07
C PHE A 206 -5.40 22.01 -15.26
N LYS A 207 -4.21 22.59 -15.12
CA LYS A 207 -3.08 22.32 -16.01
C LYS A 207 -1.82 22.16 -15.19
N GLY A 208 -1.25 20.96 -15.19
CA GLY A 208 -0.01 20.66 -14.48
C GLY A 208 0.16 19.17 -14.20
N THR A 209 1.03 18.84 -13.26
CA THR A 209 1.38 17.47 -12.92
C THR A 209 0.64 16.97 -11.70
N VAL A 210 0.24 15.70 -11.71
CA VAL A 210 -0.20 14.94 -10.54
C VAL A 210 0.72 13.74 -10.35
N LYS A 211 1.00 13.39 -9.09
CA LYS A 211 1.88 12.30 -8.71
C LYS A 211 1.40 11.65 -7.42
N PHE A 212 1.48 10.32 -7.37
CA PHE A 212 1.34 9.56 -6.12
C PHE A 212 2.65 9.64 -5.32
N VAL A 213 2.57 10.07 -4.07
CA VAL A 213 3.71 10.22 -3.16
C VAL A 213 3.47 9.39 -1.93
N VAL A 214 4.43 8.54 -1.56
CA VAL A 214 4.38 7.79 -0.30
C VAL A 214 5.25 8.49 0.74
N LYS A 215 4.67 8.77 1.90
CA LYS A 215 5.32 9.37 3.07
C LYS A 215 5.54 8.33 4.14
N HIS A 216 6.75 8.29 4.68
CA HIS A 216 7.02 7.63 5.95
C HIS A 216 6.54 8.54 7.07
N ILE A 217 5.74 7.98 7.97
CA ILE A 217 5.30 8.63 9.20
C ILE A 217 5.70 7.75 10.37
N GLU A 218 6.06 8.38 11.47
CA GLU A 218 6.49 7.70 12.68
C GLU A 218 6.08 8.51 13.91
N GLY A 219 6.01 7.84 15.05
CA GLY A 219 5.67 8.48 16.29
C GLY A 219 5.73 7.54 17.48
N TYR A 220 5.15 8.01 18.58
CA TYR A 220 5.02 7.24 19.80
C TYR A 220 3.56 7.25 20.23
N TYR A 221 3.04 6.11 20.67
CA TYR A 221 1.68 6.07 21.19
C TYR A 221 1.56 6.90 22.48
N GLU A 222 0.55 7.76 22.55
CA GLU A 222 0.36 8.67 23.70
C GLU A 222 -0.46 8.04 24.84
N GLU A 223 -1.13 6.92 24.54
CA GLU A 223 -2.11 6.25 25.39
C GLU A 223 -1.87 4.75 25.44
N ASP A 224 -2.33 4.12 26.52
CA ASP A 224 -2.34 2.67 26.65
C ASP A 224 -3.61 2.09 26.04
N THR A 225 -3.46 1.02 25.25
CA THR A 225 -4.57 0.21 24.75
C THR A 225 -4.31 -1.27 24.98
N ASP A 226 -5.22 -2.11 24.47
CA ASP A 226 -5.04 -3.55 24.41
C ASP A 226 -3.97 -3.96 23.39
N TYR A 227 -3.65 -3.10 22.41
CA TYR A 227 -2.74 -3.38 21.31
C TYR A 227 -1.36 -2.75 21.46
N TRP A 228 -1.26 -1.59 22.12
CA TRP A 228 0.00 -0.86 22.30
C TRP A 228 0.08 -0.20 23.67
N LYS A 229 1.30 0.11 24.11
CA LYS A 229 1.58 0.87 25.33
C LYS A 229 2.03 2.28 25.03
N LYS A 230 1.75 3.16 25.97
CA LYS A 230 2.24 4.53 25.93
C LYS A 230 3.76 4.54 25.83
N GLY A 231 4.27 5.26 24.82
CA GLY A 231 5.70 5.36 24.54
C GLY A 231 6.24 4.28 23.61
N ASP A 232 5.42 3.33 23.17
CA ASP A 232 5.80 2.40 22.11
C ASP A 232 5.96 3.19 20.79
N TYR A 233 7.06 2.92 20.09
CA TYR A 233 7.34 3.49 18.78
C TYR A 233 6.47 2.82 17.71
N TRP A 234 5.95 3.62 16.79
CA TRP A 234 5.28 3.12 15.60
C TRP A 234 5.82 3.83 14.36
N GLU A 235 5.77 3.11 13.24
CA GLU A 235 6.03 3.65 11.91
C GLU A 235 4.99 3.13 10.93
N ASP A 236 4.66 3.95 9.93
CA ASP A 236 3.71 3.62 8.88
C ASP A 236 4.06 4.37 7.58
N TYR A 237 3.43 3.97 6.48
CA TYR A 237 3.64 4.52 5.15
C TYR A 237 2.32 4.95 4.54
N VAL A 238 2.16 6.26 4.33
CA VAL A 238 0.92 6.83 3.80
C VAL A 238 1.05 7.33 2.36
N LEU A 239 0.05 6.99 1.54
CA LEU A 239 -0.14 7.50 0.19
C LEU A 239 -0.80 8.88 0.20
N GLU A 240 -0.22 9.79 -0.59
CA GLU A 240 -0.74 11.11 -0.90
C GLU A 240 -0.88 11.29 -2.42
N VAL A 241 -1.96 11.92 -2.87
CA VAL A 241 -2.16 12.38 -4.25
C VAL A 241 -1.74 13.84 -4.34
N VAL A 242 -0.57 14.11 -4.91
CA VAL A 242 0.02 15.45 -4.93
C VAL A 242 -0.10 16.06 -6.31
N GLY A 243 -0.69 17.25 -6.40
CA GLY A 243 -0.83 17.99 -7.66
C GLY A 243 -0.22 19.38 -7.59
N HIS A 244 0.46 19.77 -8.68
CA HIS A 244 1.07 21.08 -8.86
C HIS A 244 0.74 21.60 -10.26
N GLY A 245 0.10 22.75 -10.33
CA GLY A 245 -0.29 23.34 -11.60
C GLY A 245 -0.89 24.72 -11.47
N ILE A 246 -1.68 25.07 -12.48
CA ILE A 246 -2.43 26.32 -12.52
C ILE A 246 -3.88 26.04 -12.92
N ASN A 247 -4.76 26.96 -12.52
CA ASN A 247 -6.05 27.10 -13.14
C ASN A 247 -5.86 27.80 -14.50
N LYS A 248 -6.09 27.11 -15.61
CA LYS A 248 -5.83 27.65 -16.97
C LYS A 248 -6.68 28.86 -17.35
N VAL A 249 -7.81 29.08 -16.67
CA VAL A 249 -8.70 30.23 -16.91
C VAL A 249 -8.24 31.47 -16.15
N THR A 250 -7.86 31.30 -14.87
CA THR A 250 -7.49 32.44 -14.00
C THR A 250 -5.99 32.69 -13.91
N GLY A 251 -5.15 31.73 -14.33
CA GLY A 251 -3.70 31.76 -14.19
C GLY A 251 -3.20 31.59 -12.76
N LYS A 252 -4.10 31.36 -11.79
CA LYS A 252 -3.73 31.17 -10.38
C LYS A 252 -3.12 29.79 -10.15
N PRO A 253 -2.16 29.64 -9.22
CA PRO A 253 -1.67 28.33 -8.81
C PRO A 253 -2.81 27.44 -8.31
N ILE A 254 -2.72 26.15 -8.62
CA ILE A 254 -3.47 25.07 -7.97
C ILE A 254 -2.43 24.10 -7.43
N ASN A 255 -2.27 24.04 -6.12
CA ASN A 255 -1.42 23.08 -5.44
C ASN A 255 -2.26 22.31 -4.43
N PHE A 256 -2.26 20.98 -4.52
CA PHE A 256 -3.12 20.17 -3.67
C PHE A 256 -2.47 18.89 -3.18
N VAL A 257 -3.01 18.38 -2.07
CA VAL A 257 -2.69 17.07 -1.52
C VAL A 257 -3.99 16.36 -1.12
N GLY A 258 -4.28 15.25 -1.79
CA GLY A 258 -5.28 14.28 -1.38
C GLY A 258 -4.67 13.27 -0.42
N LYS A 259 -5.27 13.07 0.75
CA LYS A 259 -4.76 12.09 1.73
C LYS A 259 -5.89 11.54 2.58
N GLN A 260 -5.63 10.40 3.21
CA GLN A 260 -6.52 9.77 4.17
C GLN A 260 -6.78 10.71 5.36
N THR A 261 -8.05 10.83 5.74
CA THR A 261 -8.49 11.66 6.88
C THR A 261 -9.61 11.02 7.70
N GLY A 262 -10.25 9.96 7.20
CA GLY A 262 -11.31 9.23 7.91
C GLY A 262 -11.05 7.72 7.93
N LEU A 263 -11.68 7.07 8.91
CA LEU A 263 -11.91 5.62 8.96
C LEU A 263 -13.26 5.31 8.32
#